data_AF-A0AA44DEV8-F1
#
_entry.id   AF-A0AA44DEV8-F1
#
_cell.length_a   1.000
_cell.length_b   1.000
_cell.length_c   1.000
_cell.angle_alpha   90.00
_cell.angle_beta   90.00
_cell.angle_gamma   90.00
#
_symmetry.space_group_name_H-M   'P 1'
#
loop_
_entity.id
_entity.type
_entity.pdbx_description
1 polymer ?
#
loop_
_entity_poly.entity_id
_entity_poly.type
_entity_poly.pdbx_seq_one_letter_code
_entity_poly.pdbx_strand_id
1 'polypeptide(L)'
;MVWTPELTGQFLDFVKDDWLYELWHSFIFLGPRRGEMAALPWTEVSLDTLWLRISQQIVEVAYELYGEAPKADSVRTLSLSLESADNLAAFRAKQEKQRQEWGEAYVESGRVWTHESGEALHPDWISRRFARLVELSGLPPVRLYDLRHLAATLSLLAGHDIKVVQEKLGHSSRQITSDTYTSVLPEMLRAEAESVMAVVPRDVPFQVRTPLTIPEAAWQNDIAVFFAHGARQSGDTWAVGAQTQPDSGLLGMITLTGRGQDDAANAAVKWVRDHCTASDLELVRVENFNDRYPEEQRADFSLTRFTVARSESPAVEAWALPTGLPPAAASRPGRRAPEGGVRALLSTESPLRPLCVHWILV
;
A
#
# COMPACT_ATOMS: atom_id res chain seq x y z
N MET A 1 -7.16 -21.04 4.14
CA MET A 1 -5.72 -20.70 4.22
C MET A 1 -5.48 -19.64 3.17
N VAL A 2 -4.82 -18.55 3.52
CA VAL A 2 -4.50 -17.45 2.61
C VAL A 2 -2.99 -17.33 2.53
N TRP A 3 -2.44 -17.06 1.35
CA TRP A 3 -1.01 -16.84 1.18
C TRP A 3 -0.55 -15.59 1.94
N THR A 4 0.69 -15.59 2.44
CA THR A 4 1.33 -14.38 2.94
C THR A 4 1.72 -13.47 1.76
N PRO A 5 2.07 -12.19 1.99
CA PRO A 5 2.61 -11.33 0.93
C PRO A 5 3.80 -11.96 0.20
N GLU A 6 4.69 -12.64 0.93
CA GLU A 6 5.87 -13.30 0.37
C GLU A 6 5.49 -14.46 -0.56
N LEU A 7 4.57 -15.33 -0.12
CA LEU A 7 4.06 -16.43 -0.96
C LEU A 7 3.29 -15.92 -2.18
N THR A 8 2.60 -14.78 -2.04
CA THR A 8 1.91 -14.11 -3.15
C THR A 8 2.90 -13.60 -4.19
N GLY A 9 3.99 -12.96 -3.75
CA GLY A 9 5.09 -12.55 -4.63
C GLY A 9 5.71 -13.73 -5.37
N GLN A 10 6.02 -14.82 -4.65
CA GLN A 10 6.56 -16.05 -5.26
C GLN A 10 5.63 -16.63 -6.32
N PHE A 11 4.31 -16.62 -6.09
CA PHE A 11 3.35 -17.07 -7.09
C PHE A 11 3.32 -16.16 -8.32
N LEU A 12 3.34 -14.83 -8.14
CA LEU A 12 3.38 -13.87 -9.25
C LEU A 12 4.65 -14.03 -10.09
N ASP A 13 5.81 -14.23 -9.46
CA ASP A 13 7.07 -14.52 -10.15
C ASP A 13 7.01 -15.83 -10.94
N PHE A 14 6.35 -16.86 -10.38
CA PHE A 14 6.16 -18.15 -11.04
C PHE A 14 5.26 -18.05 -12.28
N VAL A 15 4.17 -17.27 -12.22
CA VAL A 15 3.21 -17.13 -13.32
C VAL A 15 3.51 -15.96 -14.27
N LYS A 16 4.63 -15.27 -14.12
CA LYS A 16 4.98 -14.07 -14.92
C LYS A 16 4.94 -14.28 -16.44
N ASP A 17 5.28 -15.49 -16.88
CA ASP A 17 5.30 -15.90 -18.29
C ASP A 17 4.03 -16.67 -18.69
N ASP A 18 3.07 -16.82 -17.77
CA ASP A 18 1.78 -17.42 -18.07
C ASP A 18 0.99 -16.51 -19.01
N TRP A 19 0.31 -17.11 -19.99
CA TRP A 19 -0.41 -16.35 -20.98
C TRP A 19 -1.65 -15.62 -20.43
N LEU A 20 -2.07 -15.92 -19.19
CA LEU A 20 -3.11 -15.23 -18.43
C LEU A 20 -2.56 -14.56 -17.16
N TYR A 21 -1.29 -14.17 -17.13
CA TYR A 21 -0.69 -13.45 -16.00
C TYR A 21 -1.60 -12.33 -15.47
N GLU A 22 -2.14 -11.51 -16.37
CA GLU A 22 -2.94 -10.34 -16.06
C GLU A 22 -4.28 -10.70 -15.39
N LEU A 23 -4.83 -11.88 -15.71
CA LEU A 23 -6.02 -12.42 -15.06
C LEU A 23 -5.71 -12.78 -13.60
N TRP A 24 -4.57 -13.44 -13.34
CA TRP A 24 -4.16 -13.83 -11.98
C TRP A 24 -3.84 -12.62 -11.13
N HIS A 25 -3.14 -11.63 -11.70
CA HIS A 25 -2.92 -10.33 -11.07
C HIS A 25 -4.25 -9.68 -10.68
N SER A 26 -5.23 -9.66 -11.60
CA SER A 26 -6.57 -9.11 -11.33
C SER A 26 -7.29 -9.85 -10.20
N PHE A 27 -7.19 -11.19 -10.14
CA PHE A 27 -7.77 -11.94 -9.02
C PHE A 27 -7.15 -11.57 -7.67
N ILE A 28 -5.82 -11.47 -7.62
CA ILE A 28 -5.05 -11.20 -6.39
C ILE A 28 -5.33 -9.79 -5.85
N PHE A 29 -5.34 -8.77 -6.70
CA PHE A 29 -5.40 -7.38 -6.23
C PHE A 29 -6.82 -6.80 -6.22
N LEU A 30 -7.72 -7.29 -7.08
CA LEU A 30 -9.10 -6.77 -7.17
C LEU A 30 -10.13 -7.64 -6.43
N GLY A 31 -9.81 -8.91 -6.16
CA GLY A 31 -10.68 -9.84 -5.42
C GLY A 31 -12.07 -10.13 -6.04
N PRO A 32 -12.21 -10.25 -7.37
CA PRO A 32 -13.49 -10.59 -8.00
C PRO A 32 -13.91 -12.04 -7.72
N ARG A 33 -15.18 -12.36 -7.95
CA ARG A 33 -15.65 -13.75 -8.05
C ARG A 33 -15.30 -14.29 -9.45
N ARG A 34 -15.09 -15.61 -9.57
CA ARG A 34 -14.72 -16.25 -10.85
C ARG A 34 -15.68 -15.91 -12.01
N GLY A 35 -16.99 -15.94 -11.74
CA GLY A 35 -18.01 -15.67 -12.74
C GLY A 35 -18.08 -14.21 -13.16
N GLU A 36 -17.69 -13.29 -12.27
CA GLU A 36 -17.61 -11.86 -12.57
C GLU A 36 -16.47 -11.58 -13.57
N MET A 37 -15.31 -12.20 -13.38
CA MET A 37 -14.20 -12.08 -14.34
C MET A 37 -14.56 -12.73 -15.67
N ALA A 38 -15.11 -13.94 -15.68
CA ALA A 38 -15.55 -14.58 -16.91
C ALA A 38 -16.60 -13.74 -17.69
N ALA A 39 -17.41 -12.94 -16.97
CA ALA A 39 -18.40 -12.05 -17.56
C ALA A 39 -17.88 -10.66 -17.93
N LEU A 40 -16.69 -10.24 -17.52
CA LEU A 40 -16.28 -8.84 -17.65
C LEU A 40 -16.16 -8.44 -19.13
N PRO A 41 -16.96 -7.49 -19.65
CA PRO A 41 -16.82 -7.01 -21.02
C PRO A 41 -15.85 -5.82 -21.10
N TRP A 42 -15.21 -5.63 -22.26
CA TRP A 42 -14.33 -4.47 -22.47
C TRP A 42 -15.04 -3.12 -22.33
N THR A 43 -16.35 -3.07 -22.58
CA THR A 43 -17.19 -1.87 -22.43
C THR A 43 -17.35 -1.42 -20.97
N GLU A 44 -17.00 -2.27 -20.00
CA GLU A 44 -17.03 -1.97 -18.57
C GLU A 44 -15.63 -1.77 -17.98
N VAL A 45 -14.64 -1.47 -18.82
CA VAL A 45 -13.27 -1.18 -18.40
C VAL A 45 -12.82 0.14 -19.00
N SER A 46 -12.44 1.10 -18.15
CA SER A 46 -11.75 2.32 -18.56
C SER A 46 -10.33 2.32 -18.03
N LEU A 47 -9.37 2.32 -18.95
CA LEU A 47 -7.95 2.43 -18.63
C LEU A 47 -7.53 3.90 -18.43
N ASP A 48 -8.20 4.85 -19.09
CA ASP A 48 -7.89 6.28 -18.94
C ASP A 48 -8.36 6.84 -17.60
N THR A 49 -9.52 6.37 -17.13
CA THR A 49 -10.09 6.79 -15.84
C THR A 49 -9.94 5.73 -14.75
N LEU A 50 -9.13 4.68 -15.02
CA LEU A 50 -8.68 3.67 -14.08
C LEU A 50 -9.82 3.01 -13.28
N TRP A 51 -10.82 2.46 -13.97
CA TRP A 51 -11.86 1.68 -13.32
C TRP A 51 -12.32 0.50 -14.17
N LEU A 52 -12.85 -0.52 -13.48
CA LEU A 52 -13.70 -1.53 -14.10
C LEU A 52 -15.00 -1.69 -13.33
N ARG A 53 -16.06 -2.10 -14.00
CA ARG A 53 -17.37 -2.31 -13.39
C ARG A 53 -17.72 -3.79 -13.40
N ILE A 54 -18.21 -4.27 -12.26
CA ILE A 54 -18.78 -5.60 -12.11
C ILE A 54 -20.29 -5.45 -12.12
N SER A 55 -20.92 -5.71 -13.26
CA SER A 55 -22.38 -5.67 -13.43
C SER A 55 -23.00 -6.98 -13.91
N GLN A 56 -22.17 -7.99 -14.24
CA GLN A 56 -22.57 -9.30 -14.74
C GLN A 56 -21.73 -10.40 -14.07
N GLN A 57 -22.28 -11.61 -13.99
CA GLN A 57 -21.55 -12.82 -13.68
C GLN A 57 -22.02 -13.97 -14.57
N ILE A 58 -21.11 -14.86 -14.94
CA ILE A 58 -21.45 -16.14 -15.54
C ILE A 58 -21.61 -17.17 -14.42
N VAL A 59 -22.79 -17.78 -14.36
CA VAL A 59 -23.09 -18.92 -13.49
C VAL A 59 -23.31 -20.18 -14.34
N GLU A 60 -22.94 -21.32 -13.80
CA GLU A 60 -23.18 -22.62 -14.44
C GLU A 60 -24.34 -23.30 -13.72
N VAL A 61 -25.38 -23.66 -14.47
CA VAL A 61 -26.52 -24.43 -13.98
C VAL A 61 -26.70 -25.63 -14.91
N ALA A 62 -26.58 -26.84 -14.37
CA ALA A 62 -26.73 -28.08 -15.13
C ALA A 62 -25.86 -28.16 -16.42
N TYR A 63 -24.60 -27.72 -16.34
CA TYR A 63 -23.63 -27.66 -17.46
C TYR A 63 -23.92 -26.62 -18.55
N GLU A 64 -24.88 -25.72 -18.33
CA GLU A 64 -25.14 -24.59 -19.22
C GLU A 64 -24.69 -23.27 -18.56
N LEU A 65 -24.06 -22.41 -19.36
CA LEU A 65 -23.61 -21.09 -18.93
C LEU A 65 -24.72 -20.06 -19.06
N TYR A 66 -25.06 -19.41 -17.94
CA TYR A 66 -26.03 -18.33 -17.90
C TYR A 66 -25.35 -17.02 -17.51
N GLY A 67 -25.57 -15.98 -18.31
CA GLY A 67 -25.24 -14.62 -17.93
C GLY A 67 -26.31 -14.07 -17.00
N GLU A 68 -25.98 -13.88 -15.73
CA GLU A 68 -26.88 -13.28 -14.75
C GLU A 68 -26.33 -11.92 -14.30
N ALA A 69 -27.22 -10.95 -14.10
CA ALA A 69 -26.85 -9.79 -13.32
C ALA A 69 -26.54 -10.25 -11.88
N PRO A 70 -25.47 -9.75 -11.22
CA PRO A 70 -25.30 -9.91 -9.80
C PRO A 70 -26.53 -9.37 -9.09
N LYS A 71 -26.72 -9.81 -7.86
CA LYS A 71 -27.69 -9.17 -6.97
C LYS A 71 -27.44 -7.67 -6.97
N ALA A 72 -28.50 -6.86 -6.92
CA ALA A 72 -28.39 -5.40 -7.05
C ALA A 72 -27.40 -4.77 -6.04
N ASP A 73 -27.26 -5.39 -4.86
CA ASP A 73 -26.30 -5.02 -3.79
C ASP A 73 -24.84 -5.44 -4.06
N SER A 74 -24.59 -6.20 -5.13
CA SER A 74 -23.30 -6.77 -5.51
C SER A 74 -22.67 -6.11 -6.75
N VAL A 75 -23.45 -5.28 -7.46
CA VAL A 75 -22.96 -4.44 -8.56
C VAL A 75 -22.05 -3.37 -8.00
N ARG A 76 -20.84 -3.24 -8.54
CA ARG A 76 -19.83 -2.33 -8.01
C ARG A 76 -18.81 -1.90 -9.06
N THR A 77 -18.17 -0.77 -8.81
CA THR A 77 -17.04 -0.29 -9.59
C THR A 77 -15.76 -0.47 -8.78
N LEU A 78 -14.73 -1.04 -9.39
CA LEU A 78 -13.41 -1.23 -8.80
C LEU A 78 -12.45 -0.22 -9.44
N SER A 79 -11.81 0.59 -8.62
CA SER A 79 -10.70 1.43 -9.07
C SER A 79 -9.47 0.58 -9.37
N LEU A 80 -8.76 0.92 -10.44
CA LEU A 80 -7.54 0.27 -10.88
C LEU A 80 -6.33 1.05 -10.37
N SER A 81 -5.27 0.33 -9.95
CA SER A 81 -3.94 0.93 -9.91
C SER A 81 -3.41 1.15 -11.32
N LEU A 82 -2.39 2.01 -11.48
CA LEU A 82 -1.70 2.19 -12.76
C LEU A 82 -1.18 0.85 -13.30
N GLU A 83 -0.54 0.05 -12.46
CA GLU A 83 -0.07 -1.30 -12.82
C GLU A 83 -1.20 -2.24 -13.26
N SER A 84 -2.36 -2.21 -12.59
CA SER A 84 -3.51 -3.02 -13.01
C SER A 84 -4.05 -2.58 -14.37
N ALA A 85 -4.04 -1.27 -14.65
CA ALA A 85 -4.45 -0.74 -15.93
C ALA A 85 -3.43 -1.06 -17.04
N ASP A 86 -2.13 -1.01 -16.75
CA ASP A 86 -1.06 -1.40 -17.66
C ASP A 86 -1.16 -2.89 -18.01
N ASN A 87 -1.44 -3.75 -17.03
CA ASN A 87 -1.70 -5.17 -17.26
C ASN A 87 -2.92 -5.38 -18.16
N LEU A 88 -4.04 -4.69 -17.91
CA LEU A 88 -5.20 -4.79 -18.79
C LEU A 88 -4.90 -4.25 -20.21
N ALA A 89 -4.11 -3.19 -20.35
CA ALA A 89 -3.67 -2.67 -21.63
C ALA A 89 -2.82 -3.68 -22.39
N ALA A 90 -1.88 -4.33 -21.70
CA ALA A 90 -1.04 -5.40 -22.26
C ALA A 90 -1.89 -6.58 -22.73
N PHE A 91 -2.88 -7.00 -21.94
CA PHE A 91 -3.79 -8.07 -22.32
C PHE A 91 -4.63 -7.71 -23.55
N ARG A 92 -5.12 -6.46 -23.64
CA ARG A 92 -5.85 -5.97 -24.83
C ARG A 92 -4.99 -6.01 -26.08
N ALA A 93 -3.72 -5.60 -25.98
CA ALA A 93 -2.78 -5.65 -27.10
C ALA A 93 -2.48 -7.10 -27.51
N LYS A 94 -2.41 -8.02 -26.55
CA LYS A 94 -2.26 -9.46 -26.81
C LYS A 94 -3.46 -10.04 -27.56
N GLN A 95 -4.67 -9.73 -27.12
CA GLN A 95 -5.90 -10.14 -27.82
C GLN A 95 -5.95 -9.58 -29.25
N GLU A 96 -5.53 -8.33 -29.46
CA GLU A 96 -5.47 -7.74 -30.80
C GLU A 96 -4.54 -8.53 -31.73
N LYS A 97 -3.37 -8.91 -31.23
CA LYS A 97 -2.43 -9.75 -31.97
C LYS A 97 -3.03 -11.12 -32.27
N GLN A 98 -3.65 -11.76 -31.28
CA GLN A 98 -4.31 -13.06 -31.45
C GLN A 98 -5.47 -12.98 -32.47
N ARG A 99 -6.24 -11.89 -32.45
CA ARG A 99 -7.29 -11.63 -33.45
C ARG A 99 -6.71 -11.59 -34.87
N GLN A 100 -5.58 -10.92 -35.06
CA GLN A 100 -4.92 -10.86 -36.36
C GLN A 100 -4.37 -12.24 -36.79
N GLU A 101 -3.84 -13.02 -35.86
CA GLU A 101 -3.32 -14.36 -36.12
C GLU A 101 -4.43 -15.37 -36.48
N TRP A 102 -5.58 -15.31 -35.80
CA TRP A 102 -6.71 -16.20 -36.02
C TRP A 102 -7.62 -15.76 -37.18
N GLY A 103 -7.60 -14.48 -37.54
CA GLY A 103 -8.35 -13.93 -38.67
C GLY A 103 -9.85 -14.23 -38.55
N GLU A 104 -10.42 -14.84 -39.60
CA GLU A 104 -11.85 -15.19 -39.64
C GLU A 104 -12.27 -16.22 -38.59
N ALA A 105 -11.34 -16.99 -38.03
CA ALA A 105 -11.62 -17.96 -36.97
C ALA A 105 -11.70 -17.32 -35.57
N TYR A 106 -11.37 -16.03 -35.43
CA TYR A 106 -11.44 -15.34 -34.16
C TYR A 106 -12.88 -15.05 -33.75
N VAL A 107 -13.23 -15.36 -32.50
CA VAL A 107 -14.56 -15.12 -31.93
C VAL A 107 -14.59 -13.76 -31.23
N GLU A 108 -15.40 -12.84 -31.74
CA GLU A 108 -15.61 -11.51 -31.15
C GLU A 108 -16.55 -11.58 -29.92
N SER A 109 -16.07 -12.18 -28.83
CA SER A 109 -16.87 -12.35 -27.61
C SER A 109 -17.11 -11.05 -26.84
N GLY A 110 -16.30 -10.00 -27.09
CA GLY A 110 -16.32 -8.74 -26.36
C GLY A 110 -15.90 -8.83 -24.90
N ARG A 111 -15.45 -10.01 -24.43
CA ARG A 111 -14.99 -10.24 -23.05
C ARG A 111 -13.54 -9.80 -22.90
N VAL A 112 -13.21 -9.31 -21.70
CA VAL A 112 -11.84 -8.96 -21.34
C VAL A 112 -10.97 -10.21 -21.33
N TRP A 113 -11.46 -11.33 -20.79
CA TRP A 113 -10.68 -12.57 -20.66
C TRP A 113 -11.19 -13.64 -21.62
N THR A 114 -10.34 -14.05 -22.55
CA THR A 114 -10.67 -15.01 -23.60
C THR A 114 -9.56 -16.06 -23.75
N HIS A 115 -9.87 -17.14 -24.43
CA HIS A 115 -8.87 -17.96 -25.10
C HIS A 115 -8.21 -17.18 -26.23
N GLU A 116 -7.10 -17.70 -26.77
CA GLU A 116 -6.42 -17.09 -27.92
C GLU A 116 -7.31 -17.03 -29.17
N SER A 117 -8.32 -17.90 -29.25
CA SER A 117 -9.37 -17.89 -30.27
C SER A 117 -10.38 -16.75 -30.13
N GLY A 118 -10.34 -15.96 -29.05
CA GLY A 118 -11.35 -14.95 -28.72
C GLY A 118 -12.58 -15.50 -27.99
N GLU A 119 -12.71 -16.83 -27.87
CA GLU A 119 -13.78 -17.46 -27.10
C GLU A 119 -13.69 -17.08 -25.62
N ALA A 120 -14.85 -16.77 -25.01
CA ALA A 120 -14.91 -16.41 -23.60
C ALA A 120 -14.45 -17.57 -22.70
N LEU A 121 -13.70 -17.26 -21.64
CA LEU A 121 -13.27 -18.28 -20.68
C LEU A 121 -14.46 -18.83 -19.90
N HIS A 122 -14.55 -20.15 -19.82
CA HIS A 122 -15.50 -20.81 -18.92
C HIS A 122 -15.06 -20.65 -17.45
N PRO A 123 -15.94 -20.29 -16.50
CA PRO A 123 -15.57 -20.11 -15.08
C PRO A 123 -14.83 -21.30 -14.45
N ASP A 124 -15.28 -22.53 -14.75
CA ASP A 124 -14.61 -23.75 -14.29
C ASP A 124 -13.26 -24.00 -14.95
N TRP A 125 -13.05 -23.55 -16.18
CA TRP A 125 -11.73 -23.60 -16.80
C TRP A 125 -10.74 -22.72 -16.04
N ILE A 126 -11.16 -21.50 -15.65
CA ILE A 126 -10.33 -20.57 -14.85
C ILE A 126 -9.91 -21.23 -13.53
N SER A 127 -10.87 -21.80 -12.80
CA SER A 127 -10.61 -22.49 -11.54
C SER A 127 -9.64 -23.66 -11.69
N ARG A 128 -9.79 -24.49 -12.74
CA ARG A 128 -8.90 -25.63 -13.00
C ARG A 128 -7.50 -25.18 -13.42
N ARG A 129 -7.39 -24.15 -14.28
CA ARG A 129 -6.10 -23.58 -14.70
C ARG A 129 -5.34 -23.05 -13.50
N PHE A 130 -6.01 -22.31 -12.62
CA PHE A 130 -5.42 -21.81 -11.38
C PHE A 130 -4.95 -22.94 -10.46
N ALA A 131 -5.81 -23.93 -10.19
CA ALA A 131 -5.44 -25.08 -9.36
C ALA A 131 -4.20 -25.81 -9.90
N ARG A 132 -4.10 -25.95 -11.23
CA ARG A 132 -2.92 -26.53 -11.88
C ARG A 132 -1.66 -25.67 -11.72
N LEU A 133 -1.78 -24.34 -11.79
CA LEU A 133 -0.67 -23.43 -11.55
C LEU A 133 -0.16 -23.51 -10.10
N VAL A 134 -1.08 -23.56 -9.13
CA VAL A 134 -0.73 -23.75 -7.71
C VAL A 134 0.02 -25.07 -7.51
N GLU A 135 -0.49 -26.17 -8.06
CA GLU A 135 0.18 -27.48 -8.00
C GLU A 135 1.60 -27.43 -8.60
N LEU A 136 1.75 -26.82 -9.78
CA LEU A 136 3.04 -26.71 -10.46
C LEU A 136 4.03 -25.77 -9.76
N SER A 137 3.55 -24.78 -9.03
CA SER A 137 4.40 -23.83 -8.28
C SER A 137 5.05 -24.46 -7.05
N GLY A 138 4.51 -25.57 -6.54
CA GLY A 138 4.96 -26.18 -5.28
C GLY A 138 4.58 -25.39 -4.02
N LEU A 139 3.83 -24.28 -4.16
CA LEU A 139 3.36 -23.47 -3.04
C LEU A 139 2.23 -24.17 -2.27
N PRO A 140 1.95 -23.75 -1.01
CA PRO A 140 0.83 -24.29 -0.25
C PRO A 140 -0.50 -24.18 -1.00
N PRO A 141 -1.37 -25.20 -0.92
CA PRO A 141 -2.59 -25.26 -1.71
C PRO A 141 -3.57 -24.14 -1.32
N VAL A 142 -4.04 -23.41 -2.33
CA VAL A 142 -5.01 -22.31 -2.23
C VAL A 142 -5.99 -22.43 -3.39
N ARG A 143 -7.28 -22.16 -3.14
CA ARG A 143 -8.33 -22.18 -4.17
C ARG A 143 -8.44 -20.80 -4.82
N LEU A 144 -8.98 -20.74 -6.05
CA LEU A 144 -9.22 -19.45 -6.72
C LEU A 144 -10.09 -18.51 -5.87
N TYR A 145 -11.09 -19.06 -5.18
CA TYR A 145 -11.96 -18.28 -4.28
C TYR A 145 -11.18 -17.67 -3.10
N ASP A 146 -10.12 -18.33 -2.63
CA ASP A 146 -9.32 -17.85 -1.52
C ASP A 146 -8.51 -16.59 -1.91
N LEU A 147 -8.26 -16.36 -3.21
CA LEU A 147 -7.62 -15.11 -3.68
C LEU A 147 -8.45 -13.86 -3.38
N ARG A 148 -9.77 -14.01 -3.26
CA ARG A 148 -10.62 -12.92 -2.79
C ARG A 148 -10.39 -12.58 -1.32
N HIS A 149 -10.15 -13.60 -0.49
CA HIS A 149 -9.73 -13.39 0.89
C HIS A 149 -8.31 -12.84 0.98
N LEU A 150 -7.43 -13.25 0.06
CA LEU A 150 -6.10 -12.66 -0.10
C LEU A 150 -6.19 -11.16 -0.43
N ALA A 151 -7.01 -10.77 -1.41
CA ALA A 151 -7.20 -9.36 -1.78
C ALA A 151 -7.66 -8.51 -0.59
N ALA A 152 -8.57 -9.05 0.23
CA ALA A 152 -9.01 -8.42 1.48
C ALA A 152 -7.85 -8.27 2.47
N THR A 153 -7.09 -9.35 2.67
CA THR A 153 -5.96 -9.42 3.60
C THR A 153 -4.86 -8.43 3.21
N LEU A 154 -4.47 -8.40 1.94
CA LEU A 154 -3.49 -7.44 1.42
C LEU A 154 -3.95 -5.99 1.59
N SER A 155 -5.25 -5.73 1.36
CA SER A 155 -5.80 -4.37 1.54
C SER A 155 -5.77 -3.94 3.01
N LEU A 156 -6.09 -4.85 3.94
CA LEU A 156 -6.01 -4.56 5.38
C LEU A 156 -4.55 -4.38 5.85
N LEU A 157 -3.62 -5.20 5.36
CA LEU A 157 -2.18 -5.06 5.63
C LEU A 157 -1.62 -3.73 5.13
N ALA A 158 -2.15 -3.21 4.03
CA ALA A 158 -1.84 -1.88 3.52
C ALA A 158 -2.45 -0.73 4.36
N GLY A 159 -3.23 -1.05 5.41
CA GLY A 159 -3.84 -0.08 6.32
C GLY A 159 -5.19 0.48 5.88
N HIS A 160 -5.87 -0.14 4.90
CA HIS A 160 -7.19 0.31 4.48
C HIS A 160 -8.28 -0.03 5.51
N ASP A 161 -9.25 0.88 5.66
CA ASP A 161 -10.41 0.68 6.51
C ASP A 161 -11.25 -0.53 6.08
N ILE A 162 -11.73 -1.31 7.04
CA ILE A 162 -12.48 -2.54 6.79
C ILE A 162 -13.76 -2.31 5.98
N LYS A 163 -14.43 -1.16 6.13
CA LYS A 163 -15.63 -0.83 5.34
C LYS A 163 -15.27 -0.59 3.88
N VAL A 164 -14.16 0.08 3.61
CA VAL A 164 -13.64 0.28 2.23
C VAL A 164 -13.35 -1.07 1.58
N VAL A 165 -12.73 -2.00 2.33
CA VAL A 165 -12.47 -3.36 1.84
C VAL A 165 -13.77 -4.15 1.60
N GLN A 166 -14.76 -4.02 2.49
CA GLN A 166 -16.07 -4.67 2.33
C GLN A 166 -16.83 -4.15 1.12
N GLU A 167 -16.81 -2.84 0.87
CA GLU A 167 -17.45 -2.19 -0.26
C GLU A 167 -16.79 -2.61 -1.58
N LYS A 168 -15.45 -2.58 -1.65
CA LYS A 168 -14.67 -3.09 -2.79
C LYS A 168 -15.05 -4.52 -3.16
N LEU A 169 -15.28 -5.38 -2.17
CA LEU A 169 -15.65 -6.76 -2.42
C LEU A 169 -17.15 -6.93 -2.73
N GLY A 170 -18.02 -6.00 -2.32
CA GLY A 170 -19.47 -6.06 -2.52
C GLY A 170 -20.15 -6.94 -1.46
N HIS A 171 -20.55 -6.29 -0.35
CA HIS A 171 -21.45 -6.62 0.79
C HIS A 171 -21.69 -8.07 1.28
N SER A 172 -21.07 -9.10 0.71
CA SER A 172 -21.24 -10.51 1.10
C SER A 172 -20.01 -11.10 1.76
N SER A 173 -19.22 -10.29 2.47
CA SER A 173 -18.19 -10.80 3.36
C SER A 173 -18.76 -11.06 4.78
N ARG A 174 -20.07 -11.39 4.86
CA ARG A 174 -20.77 -11.78 6.10
C ARG A 174 -20.09 -12.96 6.85
N GLN A 175 -19.18 -13.66 6.17
CA GLN A 175 -18.24 -14.64 6.72
C GLN A 175 -16.78 -14.23 6.42
N ILE A 176 -16.42 -12.98 6.74
CA ILE A 176 -15.07 -12.67 7.22
C ILE A 176 -14.99 -13.23 8.66
N THR A 177 -15.19 -14.54 8.78
CA THR A 177 -15.15 -15.21 10.07
C THR A 177 -13.66 -15.36 10.38
N SER A 178 -13.19 -14.54 11.32
CA SER A 178 -12.26 -14.80 12.43
C SER A 178 -11.07 -15.80 12.25
N ASP A 179 -11.21 -16.85 11.45
CA ASP A 179 -10.28 -17.98 11.39
C ASP A 179 -9.24 -17.85 10.26
N THR A 180 -9.45 -16.96 9.30
CA THR A 180 -8.50 -16.79 8.16
C THR A 180 -7.35 -15.82 8.48
N TYR A 181 -7.42 -15.14 9.61
CA TYR A 181 -6.55 -14.03 9.94
C TYR A 181 -5.47 -14.32 10.96
N THR A 182 -5.45 -15.53 11.51
CA THR A 182 -4.69 -15.87 12.72
C THR A 182 -3.19 -15.65 12.57
N SER A 183 -2.65 -15.63 11.33
CA SER A 183 -1.23 -15.40 11.06
C SER A 183 -0.82 -13.94 10.86
N VAL A 184 -1.73 -13.04 10.49
CA VAL A 184 -1.39 -11.64 10.10
C VAL A 184 -2.06 -10.58 10.97
N LEU A 185 -3.14 -10.92 11.67
CA LEU A 185 -3.78 -10.00 12.62
C LEU A 185 -2.96 -9.68 13.89
N PRO A 186 -2.11 -10.55 14.46
CA PRO A 186 -1.50 -10.26 15.76
C PRO A 186 -0.70 -8.95 15.78
N GLU A 187 0.07 -8.65 14.73
CA GLU A 187 0.86 -7.43 14.64
C GLU A 187 0.00 -6.19 14.34
N MET A 188 -1.00 -6.32 13.45
CA MET A 188 -1.94 -5.23 13.14
C MET A 188 -2.86 -4.88 14.31
N LEU A 189 -3.41 -5.88 15.01
CA LEU A 189 -4.24 -5.67 16.20
C LEU A 189 -3.45 -5.04 17.34
N ARG A 190 -2.15 -5.36 17.43
CA ARG A 190 -1.26 -4.74 18.41
C ARG A 190 -0.98 -3.28 18.06
N ALA A 191 -0.66 -2.98 16.80
CA ALA A 191 -0.49 -1.61 16.33
C ALA A 191 -1.78 -0.78 16.45
N GLU A 192 -2.94 -1.39 16.20
CA GLU A 192 -4.26 -0.78 16.42
C GLU A 192 -4.50 -0.50 17.91
N ALA A 193 -4.28 -1.48 18.79
CA ALA A 193 -4.42 -1.31 20.24
C ALA A 193 -3.52 -0.19 20.78
N GLU A 194 -2.26 -0.14 20.33
CA GLU A 194 -1.32 0.95 20.66
C GLU A 194 -1.81 2.31 20.13
N SER A 195 -2.36 2.35 18.91
CA SER A 195 -2.89 3.59 18.33
C SER A 195 -4.12 4.12 19.08
N VAL A 196 -5.02 3.23 19.53
CA VAL A 196 -6.20 3.59 20.33
C VAL A 196 -5.79 4.15 21.69
N MET A 197 -4.78 3.54 22.32
CA MET A 197 -4.21 4.05 23.56
C MET A 197 -3.60 5.45 23.39
N ALA A 198 -2.93 5.72 22.26
CA ALA A 198 -2.33 7.02 21.95
C ALA A 198 -3.36 8.15 21.69
N VAL A 199 -4.61 7.80 21.36
CA VAL A 199 -5.72 8.76 21.19
C VAL A 199 -6.31 9.20 22.52
N VAL A 200 -6.15 8.42 23.59
CA VAL A 200 -6.56 8.82 24.94
C VAL A 200 -5.41 9.61 25.58
N PRO A 201 -5.45 10.97 25.60
CA PRO A 201 -4.37 11.75 26.19
C PRO A 201 -4.24 11.41 27.67
N ARG A 202 -3.10 10.84 28.04
CA ARG A 202 -2.67 10.72 29.43
C ARG A 202 -1.89 11.99 29.76
N ASP A 203 -2.27 12.67 30.83
CA ASP A 203 -1.50 13.80 31.33
C ASP A 203 -0.24 13.27 32.01
N VAL A 204 0.81 13.06 31.21
CA VAL A 204 2.15 12.73 31.70
C VAL A 204 2.94 14.03 31.73
N PRO A 205 3.14 14.64 32.91
CA PRO A 205 3.88 15.89 33.00
C PRO A 205 5.34 15.65 32.61
N PHE A 206 5.85 16.50 31.72
CA PHE A 206 7.25 16.52 31.30
C PHE A 206 7.81 17.94 31.37
N GLN A 207 9.14 18.04 31.46
CA GLN A 207 9.88 19.29 31.37
C GLN A 207 10.67 19.31 30.07
N VAL A 208 10.44 20.34 29.25
CA VAL A 208 11.24 20.57 28.04
C VAL A 208 12.63 21.06 28.44
N ARG A 209 13.65 20.30 28.06
CA ARG A 209 15.07 20.66 28.26
C ARG A 209 15.62 21.38 27.04
N THR A 210 15.30 20.85 25.87
CA THR A 210 15.62 21.44 24.57
C THR A 210 14.34 21.48 23.74
N PRO A 211 13.88 22.65 23.26
CA PRO A 211 12.71 22.72 22.39
C PRO A 211 12.86 21.84 21.16
N LEU A 212 11.76 21.23 20.71
CA LEU A 212 11.76 20.47 19.47
C LEU A 212 11.91 21.43 18.29
N THR A 213 12.92 21.21 17.46
CA THR A 213 13.17 21.96 16.23
C THR A 213 13.47 20.97 15.11
N ILE A 214 12.63 20.95 14.08
CA ILE A 214 12.80 20.09 12.91
C ILE A 214 13.52 20.92 11.83
N PRO A 215 14.82 20.65 11.54
CA PRO A 215 15.56 21.43 10.57
C PRO A 215 15.02 21.23 9.16
N GLU A 216 15.16 22.22 8.27
CA GLU A 216 14.73 22.14 6.85
C GLU A 216 15.22 20.87 6.15
N ALA A 217 16.46 20.44 6.43
CA ALA A 217 17.04 19.23 5.84
C ALA A 217 16.35 17.91 6.25
N ALA A 218 15.53 17.91 7.29
CA ALA A 218 14.76 16.75 7.73
C ALA A 218 13.41 16.59 6.98
N TRP A 219 13.01 17.60 6.20
CA TRP A 219 11.78 17.58 5.42
C TRP A 219 12.04 17.01 4.03
N GLN A 220 11.17 16.11 3.59
CA GLN A 220 11.11 15.57 2.23
C GLN A 220 9.66 15.59 1.78
N ASN A 221 9.35 16.34 0.70
CA ASN A 221 7.98 16.51 0.20
C ASN A 221 7.00 16.91 1.32
N ASP A 222 7.36 17.93 2.11
CA ASP A 222 6.59 18.44 3.26
C ASP A 222 6.33 17.44 4.39
N ILE A 223 6.99 16.29 4.36
CA ILE A 223 6.94 15.26 5.40
C ILE A 223 8.28 15.18 6.10
N ALA A 224 8.26 15.15 7.44
CA ALA A 224 9.43 14.83 8.25
C ALA A 224 9.17 13.57 9.08
N VAL A 225 10.19 12.70 9.12
CA VAL A 225 10.18 11.47 9.92
C VAL A 225 11.33 11.53 10.92
N PHE A 226 11.02 11.29 12.20
CA PHE A 226 12.01 11.25 13.27
C PHE A 226 11.57 10.30 14.38
N PHE A 227 12.49 10.04 15.30
CA PHE A 227 12.34 9.06 16.36
C PHE A 227 12.58 9.73 17.71
N ALA A 228 11.69 9.48 18.67
CA ALA A 228 11.91 9.81 20.07
C ALA A 228 12.45 8.57 20.80
N HIS A 229 13.63 8.73 21.39
CA HIS A 229 14.32 7.70 22.16
C HIS A 229 14.22 8.07 23.64
N GLY A 230 13.49 7.26 24.39
CA GLY A 230 13.43 7.31 25.85
C GLY A 230 14.52 6.45 26.46
N ALA A 231 15.28 7.01 27.39
CA ALA A 231 16.24 6.27 28.20
C ALA A 231 16.03 6.60 29.67
N ARG A 232 15.91 5.56 30.49
CA ARG A 232 15.84 5.70 31.95
C ARG A 232 17.20 6.13 32.47
N GLN A 233 17.24 7.21 33.24
CA GLN A 233 18.48 7.79 33.78
C GLN A 233 18.78 7.23 35.17
N SER A 234 17.82 7.37 36.09
CA SER A 234 17.93 6.90 37.47
C SER A 234 16.57 6.93 38.16
N GLY A 235 16.23 5.88 38.92
CA GLY A 235 14.91 5.76 39.55
C GLY A 235 13.81 5.93 38.51
N ASP A 236 12.75 6.69 38.80
CA ASP A 236 11.66 6.90 37.84
C ASP A 236 11.93 8.06 36.86
N THR A 237 13.17 8.52 36.74
CA THR A 237 13.51 9.65 35.85
C THR A 237 13.88 9.17 34.46
N TRP A 238 13.21 9.72 33.46
CA TRP A 238 13.45 9.44 32.05
C TRP A 238 13.89 10.69 31.30
N ALA A 239 14.77 10.50 30.33
CA ALA A 239 15.06 11.48 29.30
C ALA A 239 14.56 10.95 27.96
N VAL A 240 13.85 11.78 27.21
CA VAL A 240 13.37 11.45 25.86
C VAL A 240 13.95 12.46 24.88
N GLY A 241 14.76 11.98 23.93
CA GLY A 241 15.38 12.81 22.88
C GLY A 241 14.83 12.47 21.50
N ALA A 242 14.50 13.50 20.70
CA ALA A 242 14.07 13.33 19.31
C ALA A 242 15.26 13.47 18.35
N GLN A 243 15.37 12.58 17.36
CA GLN A 243 16.45 12.53 16.37
C GLN A 243 15.94 11.95 15.04
N THR A 244 16.44 12.40 13.90
CA THR A 244 16.05 11.85 12.58
C THR A 244 16.67 10.47 12.33
N GLN A 245 17.87 10.24 12.87
CA GLN A 245 18.62 8.99 12.85
C GLN A 245 19.40 8.81 14.16
N PRO A 246 19.78 7.58 14.56
CA PRO A 246 20.50 7.33 15.82
C PRO A 246 21.77 8.18 16.02
N ASP A 247 22.49 8.47 14.93
CA ASP A 247 23.75 9.26 14.96
C ASP A 247 23.54 10.75 14.62
N SER A 248 22.28 11.19 14.47
CA SER A 248 21.96 12.56 14.09
C SER A 248 21.93 13.52 15.28
N GLY A 249 22.08 14.81 14.97
CA GLY A 249 21.89 15.88 15.94
C GLY A 249 20.50 15.81 16.58
N LEU A 250 20.46 16.12 17.87
CA LEU A 250 19.24 16.06 18.66
C LEU A 250 18.28 17.20 18.25
N LEU A 251 17.07 16.84 17.84
CA LEU A 251 16.01 17.78 17.45
C LEU A 251 15.39 18.48 18.65
N GLY A 252 15.35 17.80 19.80
CA GLY A 252 14.82 18.32 21.05
C GLY A 252 14.84 17.26 22.14
N MET A 253 14.63 17.68 23.39
CA MET A 253 14.68 16.79 24.55
C MET A 253 13.68 17.19 25.63
N ILE A 254 13.02 16.20 26.20
CA ILE A 254 12.22 16.33 27.42
C ILE A 254 12.76 15.41 28.53
N THR A 255 12.42 15.74 29.77
CA THR A 255 12.59 14.86 30.92
C THR A 255 11.27 14.68 31.63
N LEU A 256 11.00 13.48 32.14
CA LEU A 256 9.78 13.16 32.87
C LEU A 256 10.07 12.24 34.05
N THR A 257 9.10 12.17 34.97
CA THR A 257 9.04 11.11 35.98
C THR A 257 7.99 10.09 35.53
N GLY A 258 8.39 8.84 35.32
CA GLY A 258 7.55 7.78 34.77
C GLY A 258 7.93 6.40 35.33
N ARG A 259 6.93 5.53 35.49
CA ARG A 259 7.07 4.20 36.08
C ARG A 259 7.58 3.16 35.09
N GLY A 260 7.65 3.49 33.80
CA GLY A 260 8.15 2.61 32.76
C GLY A 260 8.14 3.25 31.38
N GLN A 261 8.55 2.47 30.38
CA GLN A 261 8.66 2.88 28.99
C GLN A 261 7.37 3.46 28.39
N ASP A 262 6.19 3.03 28.86
CA ASP A 262 4.91 3.53 28.35
C ASP A 262 4.67 4.99 28.76
N ASP A 263 5.11 5.39 29.96
CA ASP A 263 5.05 6.79 30.39
C ASP A 263 5.99 7.64 29.54
N ALA A 264 7.18 7.12 29.20
CA ALA A 264 8.13 7.80 28.31
C ALA A 264 7.59 7.94 26.87
N ALA A 265 7.01 6.87 26.32
CA ALA A 265 6.36 6.90 25.01
C ALA A 265 5.19 7.89 24.98
N ASN A 266 4.32 7.86 25.98
CA ASN A 266 3.18 8.77 26.09
C ASN A 266 3.61 10.24 26.23
N ALA A 267 4.65 10.52 27.02
CA ALA A 267 5.20 11.87 27.10
C ALA A 267 5.82 12.33 25.78
N ALA A 268 6.48 11.43 25.03
CA ALA A 268 6.99 11.72 23.69
C ALA A 268 5.85 12.11 22.74
N VAL A 269 4.76 11.33 22.73
CA VAL A 269 3.58 11.60 21.89
C VAL A 269 2.94 12.94 22.24
N LYS A 270 2.74 13.20 23.54
CA LYS A 270 2.19 14.48 24.00
C LYS A 270 3.10 15.64 23.59
N TRP A 271 4.40 15.52 23.82
CA TRP A 271 5.37 16.56 23.49
C TRP A 271 5.41 16.88 21.99
N VAL A 272 5.43 15.87 21.12
CA VAL A 272 5.40 16.07 19.66
C VAL A 272 4.06 16.67 19.23
N ARG A 273 2.93 16.20 19.78
CA ARG A 273 1.60 16.75 19.48
C ARG A 273 1.49 18.23 19.88
N ASP A 274 1.99 18.59 21.06
CA ASP A 274 2.04 19.98 21.53
C ASP A 274 2.89 20.83 20.59
N HIS A 275 4.04 20.31 20.14
CA HIS A 275 4.90 20.99 19.16
C HIS A 275 4.20 21.18 17.80
N CYS A 276 3.55 20.14 17.27
CA CYS A 276 2.81 20.23 16.02
C CYS A 276 1.69 21.27 16.10
N THR A 277 0.94 21.27 17.20
CA THR A 277 -0.12 22.26 17.45
C THR A 277 0.43 23.68 17.51
N ALA A 278 1.56 23.88 18.21
CA ALA A 278 2.18 25.19 18.35
C ALA A 278 2.85 25.70 17.07
N SER A 279 3.23 24.79 16.16
CA SER A 279 4.00 25.10 14.96
C SER A 279 3.16 24.99 13.68
N ASP A 280 1.84 24.81 13.81
CA ASP A 280 0.91 24.55 12.70
C ASP A 280 1.43 23.42 11.78
N LEU A 281 1.58 22.23 12.37
CA LEU A 281 1.96 20.99 11.68
C LEU A 281 0.90 19.92 11.94
N GLU A 282 0.76 18.99 11.02
CA GLU A 282 -0.10 17.81 11.17
C GLU A 282 0.73 16.63 11.70
N LEU A 283 0.26 15.99 12.77
CA LEU A 283 0.82 14.71 13.24
C LEU A 283 0.12 13.56 12.48
N VAL A 284 0.75 13.10 11.40
CA VAL A 284 0.19 12.10 10.48
C VAL A 284 0.18 10.70 11.08
N ARG A 285 1.27 10.31 11.75
CA ARG A 285 1.44 8.94 12.26
C ARG A 285 2.35 8.89 13.48
N VAL A 286 2.03 7.96 14.39
CA VAL A 286 2.82 7.60 15.56
C VAL A 286 2.95 6.08 15.59
N GLU A 287 4.16 5.57 15.76
CA GLU A 287 4.43 4.14 15.84
C GLU A 287 5.34 3.84 17.02
N ASN A 288 4.87 2.98 17.92
CA ASN A 288 5.61 2.51 19.09
C ASN A 288 6.41 1.23 18.73
N PHE A 289 7.71 1.23 19.00
CA PHE A 289 8.61 0.11 18.70
C PHE A 289 9.09 -0.62 19.95
N ASN A 290 8.64 -0.23 21.14
CA ASN A 290 9.06 -0.84 22.42
C ASN A 290 8.95 -2.38 22.39
N ASP A 291 7.85 -2.90 21.83
CA ASP A 291 7.59 -4.33 21.78
C ASP A 291 8.47 -5.13 20.82
N ARG A 292 9.26 -4.46 19.97
CA ARG A 292 10.26 -5.12 19.11
C ARG A 292 11.54 -5.50 19.86
N TYR A 293 11.74 -4.97 21.06
CA TYR A 293 12.92 -5.27 21.89
C TYR A 293 12.62 -6.40 22.88
N PRO A 294 13.62 -7.18 23.33
CA PRO A 294 13.44 -8.14 24.42
C PRO A 294 12.94 -7.48 25.70
N GLU A 295 12.14 -8.19 26.52
CA GLU A 295 11.54 -7.67 27.76
C GLU A 295 12.58 -7.08 28.73
N GLU A 296 13.78 -7.67 28.78
CA GLU A 296 14.92 -7.19 29.57
C GLU A 296 15.42 -5.81 29.15
N GLN A 297 15.24 -5.42 27.88
CA GLN A 297 15.65 -4.13 27.34
C GLN A 297 14.53 -3.07 27.44
N ARG A 298 13.27 -3.49 27.49
CA ARG A 298 12.07 -2.63 27.60
C ARG A 298 11.97 -1.87 28.91
N ALA A 299 12.61 -2.35 29.98
CA ALA A 299 12.52 -1.72 31.30
C ALA A 299 13.10 -0.29 31.33
N ASP A 300 14.13 -0.04 30.52
CA ASP A 300 14.93 1.19 30.59
C ASP A 300 14.98 1.96 29.25
N PHE A 301 14.25 1.50 28.24
CA PHE A 301 14.29 2.04 26.90
C PHE A 301 12.88 2.24 26.32
N SER A 302 12.69 3.30 25.54
CA SER A 302 11.51 3.49 24.71
C SER A 302 11.89 4.03 23.33
N LEU A 303 11.18 3.61 22.29
CA LEU A 303 11.35 4.10 20.92
C LEU A 303 10.01 4.33 20.23
N THR A 304 9.79 5.57 19.81
CA THR A 304 8.58 5.95 19.06
C THR A 304 8.98 6.68 17.78
N ARG A 305 8.45 6.26 16.62
CA ARG A 305 8.58 6.99 15.35
C ARG A 305 7.40 7.94 15.17
N PHE A 306 7.71 9.13 14.66
CA PHE A 306 6.76 10.16 14.32
C PHE A 306 6.87 10.49 12.84
N THR A 307 5.73 10.63 12.20
CA THR A 307 5.59 11.23 10.88
C THR A 307 4.77 12.50 11.03
N VAL A 308 5.35 13.64 10.67
CA VAL A 308 4.69 14.94 10.71
C VAL A 308 4.70 15.58 9.33
N ALA A 309 3.67 16.35 9.02
CA ALA A 309 3.55 17.11 7.79
C ALA A 309 3.37 18.60 8.09
N ARG A 310 3.80 19.49 7.18
CA ARG A 310 3.50 20.92 7.30
C ARG A 310 2.01 21.15 7.13
N SER A 311 1.40 22.00 7.97
CA SER A 311 0.01 22.44 7.81
C SER A 311 -0.10 23.51 6.71
N GLU A 312 0.62 23.33 5.60
CA GLU A 312 -0.04 23.60 4.34
C GLU A 312 -0.88 22.35 4.13
N SER A 313 -2.16 22.43 4.48
CA SER A 313 -3.11 21.65 3.68
C SER A 313 -2.66 21.91 2.24
N PRO A 314 -2.29 20.87 1.45
CA PRO A 314 -2.66 21.00 0.07
C PRO A 314 -4.14 21.37 0.19
N ALA A 315 -4.55 22.53 -0.32
CA ALA A 315 -5.96 22.73 -0.58
C ALA A 315 -6.47 21.39 -1.16
N VAL A 316 -7.70 20.99 -0.95
CA VAL A 316 -8.20 19.76 -1.60
C VAL A 316 -7.93 19.79 -3.13
N GLU A 317 -7.63 20.99 -3.66
CA GLU A 317 -7.07 21.37 -4.96
C GLU A 317 -5.59 21.01 -5.25
N ALA A 318 -4.71 20.82 -4.26
CA ALA A 318 -3.33 20.33 -4.41
C ALA A 318 -3.18 18.81 -4.13
N TRP A 319 -4.27 18.15 -3.72
CA TRP A 319 -4.55 16.75 -4.08
C TRP A 319 -5.30 16.64 -5.43
N ALA A 320 -5.16 17.64 -6.30
CA ALA A 320 -5.42 17.41 -7.71
C ALA A 320 -4.35 16.44 -8.24
N LEU A 321 -4.81 15.30 -8.78
CA LEU A 321 -4.10 14.61 -9.85
C LEU A 321 -3.54 15.67 -10.82
N PRO A 322 -2.33 15.52 -11.38
CA PRO A 322 -1.87 16.41 -12.43
C PRO A 322 -2.82 16.28 -13.63
N THR A 323 -3.91 17.05 -13.63
CA THR A 323 -4.72 17.36 -14.79
C THR A 323 -4.01 18.46 -15.55
N GLY A 324 -2.74 18.20 -15.88
CA GLY A 324 -2.08 18.85 -16.99
C GLY A 324 -2.71 18.34 -18.27
N LEU A 325 -3.94 18.76 -18.58
CA LEU A 325 -4.22 19.05 -19.96
C LEU A 325 -3.32 20.24 -20.30
N PRO A 326 -2.33 20.09 -21.20
CA PRO A 326 -1.67 21.27 -21.73
C PRO A 326 -2.77 22.17 -22.32
N PRO A 327 -2.73 23.50 -22.11
CA PRO A 327 -3.61 24.37 -22.88
C PRO A 327 -3.39 24.05 -24.36
N ALA A 328 -4.50 23.84 -25.07
CA ALA A 328 -4.48 23.44 -26.48
C ALA A 328 -3.50 24.33 -27.23
N ALA A 329 -2.37 23.75 -27.67
CA ALA A 329 -1.39 24.46 -28.44
C ALA A 329 -2.06 24.89 -29.75
N ALA A 330 -2.30 26.19 -29.88
CA ALA A 330 -2.55 26.80 -31.17
C ALA A 330 -1.41 26.40 -32.11
N SER A 331 -1.82 25.98 -33.31
CA SER A 331 -1.01 25.66 -34.48
C SER A 331 0.42 26.21 -34.45
N ARG A 332 1.41 25.31 -34.53
CA ARG A 332 2.79 25.68 -34.90
C ARG A 332 2.79 26.41 -36.25
N PRO A 333 3.66 27.42 -36.39
CA PRO A 333 4.64 27.31 -37.46
C PRO A 333 6.06 27.66 -37.02
N GLY A 334 7.04 27.04 -37.69
CA GLY A 334 8.33 27.66 -37.95
C GLY A 334 9.51 27.24 -37.08
N ARG A 335 10.36 26.38 -37.65
CA ARG A 335 11.75 26.13 -37.24
C ARG A 335 12.58 27.42 -37.07
N ARG A 336 13.50 27.43 -36.09
CA ARG A 336 14.91 27.86 -36.24
C ARG A 336 15.76 27.30 -35.09
N ALA A 337 16.99 26.90 -35.43
CA ALA A 337 18.04 26.42 -34.53
C ALA A 337 19.14 27.52 -34.39
N PRO A 338 20.32 27.27 -33.78
CA PRO A 338 20.61 27.51 -32.36
C PRO A 338 21.80 28.48 -32.14
N GLU A 339 21.87 29.12 -30.98
CA GLU A 339 23.07 29.77 -30.40
C GLU A 339 22.93 29.58 -28.88
N GLY A 340 23.91 29.22 -28.04
CA GLY A 340 25.36 29.25 -28.03
C GLY A 340 25.74 29.53 -26.56
N GLY A 341 26.77 28.90 -25.98
CA GLY A 341 27.29 29.34 -24.68
C GLY A 341 27.85 28.27 -23.75
N VAL A 342 29.16 28.32 -23.59
CA VAL A 342 30.08 27.44 -22.83
C VAL A 342 30.35 27.97 -21.42
N ARG A 343 30.60 27.08 -20.43
CA ARG A 343 31.62 27.10 -19.34
C ARG A 343 31.07 26.37 -18.08
N ALA A 344 31.67 25.33 -17.47
CA ALA A 344 33.03 24.96 -17.05
C ALA A 344 33.52 25.63 -15.74
N LEU A 345 33.87 24.77 -14.76
CA LEU A 345 34.98 24.79 -13.74
C LEU A 345 34.49 24.19 -12.39
N LEU A 346 34.98 23.02 -11.95
CA LEU A 346 36.18 22.74 -11.10
C LEU A 346 36.07 23.42 -9.71
N SER A 347 36.41 22.87 -8.54
CA SER A 347 37.09 21.65 -8.06
C SER A 347 37.26 21.78 -6.51
N THR A 348 37.81 20.75 -5.85
CA THR A 348 38.42 20.70 -4.49
C THR A 348 37.47 20.48 -3.31
N GLU A 349 37.79 19.76 -2.22
CA GLU A 349 38.74 18.69 -1.87
C GLU A 349 38.27 18.17 -0.48
N SER A 350 38.62 16.91 -0.14
CA SER A 350 38.46 16.21 1.16
C SER A 350 39.38 16.84 2.25
N PRO A 351 39.51 16.36 3.52
CA PRO A 351 39.09 15.08 4.13
C PRO A 351 38.56 15.15 5.59
N LEU A 352 38.13 14.01 6.15
CA LEU A 352 38.50 13.47 7.49
C LEU A 352 37.60 12.26 7.87
N ARG A 353 38.24 11.08 7.98
CA ARG A 353 37.82 9.89 8.78
C ARG A 353 38.51 10.01 10.17
N PRO A 354 38.22 9.20 11.23
CA PRO A 354 37.60 7.85 11.30
C PRO A 354 36.57 7.71 12.47
N LEU A 355 35.78 6.65 12.70
CA LEU A 355 36.09 5.28 13.14
C LEU A 355 34.77 4.45 13.16
N CYS A 356 34.87 3.15 12.87
CA CYS A 356 33.81 2.15 12.78
C CYS A 356 33.08 1.82 14.09
N VAL A 357 31.77 1.50 14.00
CA VAL A 357 31.18 0.31 14.66
C VAL A 357 30.12 -0.29 13.72
N HIS A 358 30.09 -1.62 13.67
CA HIS A 358 29.38 -2.49 12.72
C HIS A 358 28.00 -2.92 13.26
N TRP A 359 27.25 -3.71 12.47
CA TRP A 359 26.04 -4.50 12.77
C TRP A 359 24.67 -3.84 12.52
N ILE A 360 23.65 -4.50 11.97
CA ILE A 360 23.41 -5.44 10.84
C ILE A 360 21.88 -5.45 10.65
N LEU A 361 21.40 -5.60 9.41
CA LEU A 361 20.01 -5.95 9.07
C LEU A 361 19.59 -7.30 9.67
N VAL A 362 18.43 -7.35 10.36
CA VAL A 362 17.41 -8.41 10.25
C VAL A 362 16.05 -7.78 10.49
#